data_AF-A0A3A9F1Y7-F1
#
_entry.id   AF-A0A3A9F1Y7-F1
#
_cell.length_a   1.000
_cell.length_b   1.000
_cell.length_c   1.000
_cell.angle_alpha   90.00
_cell.angle_beta   90.00
_cell.angle_gamma   90.00
#
_symmetry.space_group_name_H-M   'P 1'
#
loop_
_entity.id
_entity.type
_entity.pdbx_description
1 polymer ?
#
loop_
_entity_poly.entity_id
_entity_poly.type
_entity_poly.pdbx_seq_one_letter_code
_entity_poly.pdbx_strand_id
1 'polypeptide(L)'
;METIIRLQEIFYLFKNECMDNLTDDELLEFMKEQFDTVCFGDPDYLKGTCLAVFAEAIRSGYRDYCKKEGRAEHLMQAVLYCIEEGCRQSAALAGGRKLFAKESYQRGYELVKEKARLCLKQYNEMLSGFCSYGNENYYDTVCKALPGFFRTYDGRFAPQETIITMDYPVLLPLHQLTEIDVIERYISYIQLEQVFLGAFEEEKVCRVLGMFQKNYRRQFYNICSVFLRHLLGTILLRFGKCGKTEDRYTVLREIVQGYSKEELKGILNQAVDALVCKMWEGQQELAEYLKADTEEYSAALVRAAENDCLPAVVVL
;
A
#
# COMPACT_ATOMS: atom_id res chain seq x y z
N MET A 1 10.04 -32.63 -32.53
CA MET A 1 11.05 -32.27 -33.53
C MET A 1 10.82 -30.86 -34.05
N GLU A 2 9.58 -30.50 -34.39
CA GLU A 2 9.15 -29.14 -34.78
C GLU A 2 9.44 -28.04 -33.73
N THR A 3 9.20 -28.30 -32.44
CA THR A 3 9.46 -27.35 -31.34
C THR A 3 10.93 -26.97 -31.20
N ILE A 4 11.86 -27.91 -31.38
CA ILE A 4 13.30 -27.67 -31.25
C ILE A 4 13.81 -26.79 -32.40
N ILE A 5 13.36 -27.07 -33.63
CA ILE A 5 13.70 -26.26 -34.81
C ILE A 5 13.22 -24.81 -34.60
N ARG A 6 12.01 -24.66 -34.08
CA ARG A 6 11.40 -23.35 -33.79
C ARG A 6 12.12 -22.59 -32.68
N LEU A 7 12.52 -23.27 -31.60
CA LEU A 7 13.33 -22.67 -30.53
C LEU A 7 14.72 -22.24 -31.04
N GLN A 8 15.31 -23.02 -31.94
CA GLN A 8 16.58 -22.68 -32.59
C GLN A 8 16.45 -21.43 -33.48
N GLU A 9 15.36 -21.30 -34.24
CA GLU A 9 15.05 -20.08 -35.02
C GLU A 9 14.85 -18.86 -34.11
N ILE A 10 14.14 -19.04 -33.00
CA ILE A 10 13.92 -18.00 -32.00
C ILE A 10 15.25 -17.56 -31.38
N PHE A 11 16.15 -18.49 -31.06
CA PHE A 11 17.47 -18.18 -30.51
C PHE A 11 18.27 -17.28 -31.45
N TYR A 12 18.38 -17.64 -32.74
CA TYR A 12 19.13 -16.83 -33.70
C TYR A 12 18.49 -15.47 -33.96
N LEU A 13 17.15 -15.39 -33.95
CA LEU A 13 16.45 -14.12 -34.05
C LEU A 13 16.83 -13.19 -32.89
N PHE A 14 16.78 -13.71 -31.66
CA PHE A 14 17.01 -12.89 -30.46
C PHE A 14 18.47 -12.61 -30.18
N LYS A 15 19.39 -13.48 -30.60
CA LYS A 15 20.82 -13.20 -30.63
C LYS A 15 21.11 -11.94 -31.45
N ASN A 16 20.51 -11.83 -32.63
CA ASN A 16 20.64 -10.64 -33.48
C ASN A 16 19.95 -9.42 -32.86
N GLU A 17 18.74 -9.58 -32.31
CA GLU A 17 18.00 -8.48 -31.69
C GLU A 17 18.67 -7.86 -30.46
N CYS A 18 19.49 -8.64 -29.75
CA CYS A 18 20.26 -8.20 -28.59
C CYS A 18 21.61 -7.52 -28.95
N MET A 19 21.97 -7.45 -30.24
CA MET A 19 23.16 -6.74 -30.77
C MET A 19 24.47 -7.10 -30.03
N ASP A 20 24.77 -8.38 -29.89
CA ASP A 20 25.98 -8.91 -29.21
C ASP A 20 26.16 -8.45 -27.74
N ASN A 21 25.12 -7.87 -27.12
CA ASN A 21 25.17 -7.44 -25.73
C ASN A 21 24.97 -8.57 -24.72
N LEU A 22 24.64 -9.78 -25.20
CA LEU A 22 24.41 -11.02 -24.46
C LEU A 22 25.25 -12.15 -25.06
N THR A 23 25.74 -13.04 -24.19
CA THR A 23 26.39 -14.28 -24.61
C THR A 23 25.37 -15.34 -25.02
N ASP A 24 25.81 -16.31 -25.82
CA ASP A 24 24.96 -17.42 -26.27
C ASP A 24 24.42 -18.23 -25.09
N ASP A 25 25.24 -18.45 -24.07
CA ASP A 25 24.86 -19.20 -22.86
C ASP A 25 23.81 -18.45 -22.03
N GLU A 26 23.96 -17.14 -21.83
CA GLU A 26 22.97 -16.31 -21.11
C GLU A 26 21.60 -16.31 -21.82
N LEU A 27 21.60 -16.24 -23.16
CA LEU A 27 20.36 -16.29 -23.93
C LEU A 27 19.72 -17.68 -23.90
N LEU A 28 20.51 -18.76 -24.01
CA LEU A 28 20.00 -20.13 -23.97
C LEU A 28 19.46 -20.51 -22.59
N GLU A 29 20.14 -20.10 -21.52
CA GLU A 29 19.70 -20.32 -20.15
C GLU A 29 18.37 -19.61 -19.89
N PHE A 30 18.27 -18.33 -20.26
CA PHE A 30 17.02 -17.58 -20.17
C PHE A 30 15.91 -18.24 -21.01
N MET A 31 16.17 -18.53 -22.28
CA MET A 31 15.17 -19.17 -23.16
C MET A 31 14.63 -20.47 -22.57
N LYS A 32 15.50 -21.31 -22.00
CA LYS A 32 15.12 -22.60 -21.43
C LYS A 32 14.27 -22.41 -20.17
N GLU A 33 14.75 -21.62 -19.22
CA GLU A 33 14.06 -21.37 -17.96
C GLU A 33 12.66 -20.79 -18.20
N GLN A 34 12.57 -19.80 -19.09
CA GLN A 34 11.31 -19.14 -19.42
C GLN A 34 10.36 -20.05 -20.20
N PHE A 35 10.89 -20.88 -21.09
CA PHE A 35 10.08 -21.85 -21.86
C PHE A 35 9.42 -22.87 -20.93
N ASP A 36 10.17 -23.40 -19.96
CA ASP A 36 9.72 -24.47 -19.07
C ASP A 36 8.81 -23.96 -17.95
N THR A 37 9.11 -22.82 -17.34
CA THR A 37 8.39 -22.31 -16.16
C THR A 37 7.22 -21.40 -16.49
N VAL A 38 7.44 -20.41 -17.36
CA VAL A 38 6.50 -19.30 -17.58
C VAL A 38 5.66 -19.49 -18.84
N CYS A 39 6.28 -19.97 -19.92
CA CYS A 39 5.60 -20.18 -21.19
C CYS A 39 4.85 -21.53 -21.23
N PHE A 40 5.04 -22.40 -20.24
CA PHE A 40 4.50 -23.75 -20.18
C PHE A 40 4.69 -24.54 -21.49
N GLY A 41 5.84 -24.35 -22.14
CA GLY A 41 6.19 -25.00 -23.40
C GLY A 41 5.68 -24.35 -24.69
N ASP A 42 5.20 -23.09 -24.66
CA ASP A 42 4.75 -22.35 -25.85
C ASP A 42 5.87 -21.49 -26.48
N PRO A 43 6.40 -21.86 -27.67
CA PRO A 43 7.48 -21.10 -28.33
C PRO A 43 7.02 -19.74 -28.88
N ASP A 44 5.75 -19.58 -29.25
CA ASP A 44 5.22 -18.29 -29.73
C ASP A 44 5.08 -17.31 -28.59
N TYR A 45 4.67 -17.78 -27.42
CA TYR A 45 4.64 -17.00 -26.20
C TYR A 45 6.05 -16.56 -25.78
N LEU A 46 7.02 -17.47 -25.84
CA LEU A 46 8.42 -17.16 -25.58
C LEU A 46 8.95 -16.07 -26.53
N LYS A 47 8.69 -16.22 -27.84
CA LYS A 47 9.13 -15.28 -28.89
C LYS A 47 8.45 -13.93 -28.79
N GLY A 48 7.12 -13.92 -28.69
CA GLY A 48 6.30 -12.72 -28.86
C GLY A 48 6.24 -11.80 -27.65
N THR A 49 6.69 -12.27 -26.49
CA THR A 49 6.59 -11.56 -25.21
C THR A 49 7.91 -11.57 -24.46
N CYS A 50 8.27 -12.72 -23.91
CA CYS A 50 9.42 -12.90 -23.02
C CYS A 50 10.72 -12.36 -23.64
N LEU A 51 11.05 -12.86 -24.83
CA LEU A 51 12.28 -12.48 -25.53
C LEU A 51 12.18 -11.12 -26.20
N ALA A 52 10.98 -10.73 -26.68
CA ALA A 52 10.75 -9.42 -27.29
C ALA A 52 11.01 -8.27 -26.31
N VAL A 53 10.47 -8.37 -25.09
CA VAL A 53 10.66 -7.37 -24.03
C VAL A 53 12.09 -7.40 -23.51
N PHE A 54 12.66 -8.59 -23.34
CA PHE A 54 14.05 -8.76 -22.92
C PHE A 54 15.03 -8.11 -23.90
N ALA A 55 14.90 -8.38 -25.20
CA ALA A 55 15.77 -7.79 -26.21
C ALA A 55 15.58 -6.26 -26.33
N GLU A 56 14.37 -5.75 -26.13
CA GLU A 56 14.13 -4.31 -26.10
C GLU A 56 14.77 -3.62 -24.89
N ALA A 57 14.73 -4.25 -23.71
CA ALA A 57 15.41 -3.75 -22.51
C ALA A 57 16.93 -3.64 -22.74
N ILE A 58 17.52 -4.66 -23.36
CA ILE A 58 18.95 -4.70 -23.73
C ILE A 58 19.28 -3.55 -24.69
N ARG A 59 18.49 -3.37 -25.76
CA ARG A 59 18.69 -2.27 -26.72
C ARG A 59 18.52 -0.88 -26.10
N SER A 60 17.68 -0.75 -25.09
CA SER A 60 17.42 0.51 -24.38
C SER A 60 18.53 0.86 -23.37
N GLY A 61 19.62 0.09 -23.31
CA GLY A 61 20.78 0.40 -22.49
C GLY A 61 20.68 -0.11 -21.05
N TYR A 62 19.70 -0.96 -20.73
CA TYR A 62 19.60 -1.61 -19.41
C TYR A 62 20.64 -2.75 -19.24
N ARG A 63 21.78 -2.68 -19.94
CA ARG A 63 22.83 -3.71 -19.94
C ARG A 63 23.51 -3.90 -18.58
N ASP A 64 23.70 -2.83 -17.81
CA ASP A 64 24.21 -2.91 -16.44
C ASP A 64 23.15 -3.42 -15.45
N TYR A 65 21.88 -3.44 -15.88
CA TYR A 65 20.85 -4.25 -15.27
C TYR A 65 21.12 -5.73 -15.62
N CYS A 66 21.35 -6.14 -16.86
CA CYS A 66 21.46 -7.57 -17.22
C CYS A 66 22.67 -8.38 -16.68
N LYS A 67 23.67 -7.79 -16.00
CA LYS A 67 24.91 -8.45 -15.53
C LYS A 67 24.82 -9.22 -14.18
N LYS A 68 23.63 -9.47 -13.62
CA LYS A 68 23.47 -10.20 -12.34
C LYS A 68 22.44 -11.32 -12.48
N GLU A 69 22.72 -12.50 -11.90
CA GLU A 69 21.76 -13.62 -11.75
C GLU A 69 20.39 -13.09 -11.26
N GLY A 70 19.29 -13.60 -11.85
CA GLY A 70 17.90 -13.30 -11.44
C GLY A 70 17.22 -12.09 -12.09
N ARG A 71 17.88 -11.33 -12.98
CA ARG A 71 17.24 -10.17 -13.65
C ARG A 71 16.44 -10.49 -14.91
N ALA A 72 16.66 -11.66 -15.49
CA ALA A 72 15.86 -12.16 -16.59
C ALA A 72 14.49 -12.66 -16.06
N GLU A 73 14.49 -13.37 -14.93
CA GLU A 73 13.30 -13.63 -14.10
C GLU A 73 12.58 -12.32 -13.72
N HIS A 74 13.32 -11.29 -13.33
CA HIS A 74 12.73 -9.99 -12.97
C HIS A 74 12.01 -9.30 -14.14
N LEU A 75 12.63 -9.25 -15.32
CA LEU A 75 11.96 -8.73 -16.53
C LEU A 75 10.77 -9.59 -16.91
N MET A 76 10.83 -10.90 -16.63
CA MET A 76 9.67 -11.77 -16.83
C MET A 76 8.52 -11.43 -15.90
N GLN A 77 8.80 -11.20 -14.62
CA GLN A 77 7.79 -10.78 -13.66
C GLN A 77 7.10 -9.49 -14.12
N ALA A 78 7.85 -8.55 -14.71
CA ALA A 78 7.27 -7.35 -15.31
C ALA A 78 6.31 -7.67 -16.47
N VAL A 79 6.68 -8.60 -17.34
CA VAL A 79 5.83 -9.03 -18.46
C VAL A 79 4.58 -9.75 -17.96
N LEU A 80 4.73 -10.69 -17.04
CA LEU A 80 3.64 -11.44 -16.43
C LEU A 80 2.66 -10.52 -15.70
N TYR A 81 3.18 -9.59 -14.91
CA TYR A 81 2.37 -8.60 -14.20
C TYR A 81 1.46 -7.82 -15.16
N CYS A 82 2.03 -7.27 -16.23
CA CYS A 82 1.24 -6.57 -17.24
C CYS A 82 0.19 -7.50 -17.89
N ILE A 83 0.57 -8.71 -18.28
CA ILE A 83 -0.37 -9.67 -18.90
C ILE A 83 -1.52 -10.00 -17.94
N GLU A 84 -1.24 -10.24 -16.65
CA GLU A 84 -2.24 -10.50 -15.64
C GLU A 84 -3.18 -9.31 -15.45
N GLU A 85 -2.65 -8.09 -15.33
CA GLU A 85 -3.45 -6.86 -15.21
C GLU A 85 -4.36 -6.66 -16.45
N GLY A 86 -3.83 -6.89 -17.65
CA GLY A 86 -4.60 -6.85 -18.89
C GLY A 86 -5.71 -7.91 -18.95
N CYS A 87 -5.41 -9.14 -18.49
CA CYS A 87 -6.36 -10.25 -18.44
C CYS A 87 -7.44 -10.04 -17.38
N ARG A 88 -7.09 -9.55 -16.18
CA ARG A 88 -8.01 -9.28 -15.06
C ARG A 88 -9.10 -8.29 -15.49
N GLN A 89 -8.71 -7.23 -16.19
CA GLN A 89 -9.67 -6.26 -16.72
C GLN A 89 -10.50 -6.84 -17.90
N SER A 90 -9.91 -7.68 -18.74
CA SER A 90 -10.62 -8.32 -19.87
C SER A 90 -11.63 -9.38 -19.44
N ALA A 91 -11.35 -10.14 -18.38
CA ALA A 91 -12.28 -11.12 -17.81
C ALA A 91 -13.56 -10.47 -17.26
N ALA A 92 -13.47 -9.21 -16.81
CA ALA A 92 -14.63 -8.41 -16.44
C ALA A 92 -15.47 -7.91 -17.64
N LEU A 93 -14.94 -7.97 -18.87
CA LEU A 93 -15.51 -7.29 -20.04
C LEU A 93 -15.96 -8.21 -21.20
N ALA A 94 -15.42 -9.43 -21.41
CA ALA A 94 -15.93 -10.31 -22.49
C ALA A 94 -15.44 -11.77 -22.43
N GLY A 95 -16.33 -12.69 -22.82
CA GLY A 95 -16.11 -14.14 -22.87
C GLY A 95 -15.14 -14.63 -23.96
N GLY A 96 -14.00 -15.17 -23.51
CA GLY A 96 -13.37 -16.34 -24.14
C GLY A 96 -12.50 -16.14 -25.38
N ARG A 97 -12.17 -14.91 -25.82
CA ARG A 97 -11.11 -14.72 -26.83
C ARG A 97 -9.73 -14.73 -26.15
N LYS A 98 -8.91 -15.76 -26.45
CA LYS A 98 -7.47 -15.75 -26.15
C LYS A 98 -6.84 -14.62 -26.99
N LEU A 99 -6.53 -13.49 -26.35
CA LEU A 99 -5.68 -12.45 -26.92
C LEU A 99 -4.25 -13.02 -27.05
N PHE A 100 -3.52 -12.57 -28.08
CA PHE A 100 -2.10 -12.94 -28.20
C PHE A 100 -1.30 -12.28 -27.08
N ALA A 101 -0.28 -12.98 -26.57
CA ALA A 101 0.54 -12.58 -25.43
C ALA A 101 1.06 -11.12 -25.52
N LYS A 102 1.50 -10.72 -26.71
CA LYS A 102 1.97 -9.36 -27.00
C LYS A 102 0.88 -8.30 -26.83
N GLU A 103 -0.34 -8.59 -27.27
CA GLU A 103 -1.48 -7.68 -27.14
C GLU A 103 -1.94 -7.58 -25.69
N SER A 104 -1.94 -8.70 -24.96
CA SER A 104 -2.23 -8.73 -23.51
C SER A 104 -1.20 -7.93 -22.72
N TYR A 105 0.10 -8.09 -23.02
CA TYR A 105 1.17 -7.31 -22.39
C TYR A 105 1.01 -5.81 -22.68
N GLN A 106 0.82 -5.41 -23.94
CA GLN A 106 0.70 -4.00 -24.31
C GLN A 106 -0.49 -3.35 -23.59
N ARG A 107 -1.63 -4.05 -23.54
CA ARG A 107 -2.81 -3.58 -22.81
C ARG A 107 -2.52 -3.44 -21.33
N GLY A 108 -1.91 -4.46 -20.72
CA GLY A 108 -1.47 -4.45 -19.34
C GLY A 108 -0.57 -3.28 -18.99
N TYR A 109 0.47 -3.07 -19.79
CA TYR A 109 1.42 -1.99 -19.61
C TYR A 109 0.74 -0.61 -19.64
N GLU A 110 -0.17 -0.36 -20.59
CA GLU A 110 -0.91 0.90 -20.61
C GLU A 110 -1.81 1.07 -19.38
N LEU A 111 -2.38 -0.01 -18.84
CA LEU A 111 -3.15 0.03 -17.59
C LEU A 111 -2.28 0.38 -16.39
N VAL A 112 -1.12 -0.26 -16.25
CA VAL A 112 -0.18 0.00 -15.15
C VAL A 112 0.31 1.45 -15.21
N LYS A 113 0.62 1.94 -16.40
CA LYS A 113 1.01 3.34 -16.63
C LYS A 113 -0.10 4.30 -16.25
N GLU A 114 -1.36 3.98 -16.61
CA GLU A 114 -2.50 4.81 -16.26
C GLU A 114 -2.80 4.79 -14.75
N LYS A 115 -2.71 3.62 -14.09
CA LYS A 115 -2.78 3.50 -12.63
C LYS A 115 -1.74 4.36 -11.94
N ALA A 116 -0.48 4.27 -12.37
CA ALA A 116 0.61 5.09 -11.80
C ALA A 116 0.35 6.59 -12.01
N ARG A 117 -0.18 6.98 -13.18
CA ARG A 117 -0.55 8.37 -13.47
C ARG A 117 -1.68 8.87 -12.57
N LEU A 118 -2.73 8.06 -12.39
CA LEU A 118 -3.86 8.39 -11.51
C LEU A 118 -3.44 8.45 -10.05
N CYS A 119 -2.62 7.50 -9.60
CA CYS A 119 -2.04 7.47 -8.26
C CYS A 119 -1.18 8.73 -7.99
N LEU A 120 -0.32 9.13 -8.94
CA LEU A 120 0.45 10.37 -8.85
C LEU A 120 -0.46 11.61 -8.81
N LYS A 121 -1.55 11.61 -9.58
CA LYS A 121 -2.53 12.70 -9.55
C LYS A 121 -3.18 12.82 -8.17
N GLN A 122 -3.67 11.70 -7.61
CA GLN A 122 -4.25 11.65 -6.27
C GLN A 122 -3.23 12.10 -5.20
N TYR A 123 -1.98 11.66 -5.30
CA TYR A 123 -0.91 12.10 -4.42
C TYR A 123 -0.72 13.61 -4.45
N ASN A 124 -0.62 14.21 -5.64
CA ASN A 124 -0.43 15.66 -5.78
C ASN A 124 -1.64 16.46 -5.26
N GLU A 125 -2.86 15.95 -5.45
CA GLU A 125 -4.06 16.54 -4.88
C GLU A 125 -4.02 16.52 -3.34
N MET A 126 -3.70 15.37 -2.74
CA MET A 126 -3.55 15.22 -1.29
C MET A 126 -2.43 16.13 -0.72
N LEU A 127 -1.31 16.28 -1.43
CA LEU A 127 -0.17 17.08 -0.99
C LEU A 127 -0.52 18.57 -0.79
N SER A 128 -1.50 19.09 -1.55
CA SER A 128 -1.88 20.51 -1.50
C SER A 128 -2.42 20.99 -0.15
N GLY A 129 -2.94 20.07 0.67
CA GLY A 129 -3.46 20.34 2.02
C GLY A 129 -2.78 19.51 3.11
N PHE A 130 -1.65 18.87 2.81
CA PHE A 130 -1.01 17.94 3.72
C PHE A 130 -0.42 18.63 4.95
N CYS A 131 -0.73 18.11 6.14
CA CYS A 131 -0.13 18.47 7.40
C CYS A 131 0.46 17.23 8.09
N SER A 132 1.71 17.32 8.50
CA SER A 132 2.40 16.24 9.23
C SER A 132 2.18 16.28 10.74
N TYR A 133 1.51 17.33 11.25
CA TYR A 133 1.28 17.57 12.68
C TYR A 133 2.58 17.48 13.52
N GLY A 134 3.71 17.83 12.90
CA GLY A 134 5.03 17.81 13.51
C GLY A 134 5.70 16.43 13.62
N ASN A 135 5.09 15.35 13.12
CA ASN A 135 5.73 14.03 13.06
C ASN A 135 6.69 13.94 11.86
N GLU A 136 7.97 13.69 12.14
CA GLU A 136 9.06 13.63 11.17
C GLU A 136 8.91 12.42 10.23
N ASN A 137 8.51 11.26 10.75
CA ASN A 137 8.34 10.04 9.93
C ASN A 137 7.19 10.19 8.93
N TYR A 138 6.09 10.84 9.36
CA TYR A 138 4.95 11.12 8.51
C TYR A 138 5.32 12.11 7.39
N TYR A 139 6.04 13.17 7.74
CA TYR A 139 6.59 14.12 6.77
C TYR A 139 7.56 13.45 5.80
N ASP A 140 8.52 12.68 6.29
CA ASP A 140 9.56 12.04 5.47
C ASP A 140 8.95 11.03 4.51
N THR A 141 7.98 10.23 4.97
CA THR A 141 7.29 9.27 4.11
C THR A 141 6.52 9.99 2.98
N VAL A 142 5.75 11.03 3.33
CA VAL A 142 4.88 11.72 2.36
C VAL A 142 5.62 12.68 1.46
N CYS A 143 6.55 13.46 1.98
CA CYS A 143 7.22 14.54 1.26
C CYS A 143 8.58 14.15 0.68
N LYS A 144 9.15 13.00 1.07
CA LYS A 144 10.44 12.53 0.54
C LYS A 144 10.34 11.16 -0.14
N ALA A 145 9.85 10.15 0.57
CA ALA A 145 9.83 8.77 0.06
C ALA A 145 8.88 8.61 -1.13
N LEU A 146 7.61 9.05 -1.01
CA LEU A 146 6.63 8.98 -2.11
C LEU A 146 7.07 9.74 -3.37
N PRO A 147 7.59 10.99 -3.29
CA PRO A 147 8.19 11.64 -4.47
C PRO A 147 9.38 10.88 -5.05
N GLY A 148 10.19 10.24 -4.20
CA GLY A 148 11.29 9.37 -4.62
C GLY A 148 10.77 8.24 -5.50
N PHE A 149 9.75 7.53 -5.03
CA PHE A 149 9.08 6.46 -5.77
C PHE A 149 8.62 6.91 -7.16
N PHE A 150 7.81 7.96 -7.24
CA PHE A 150 7.26 8.38 -8.53
C PHE A 150 8.33 8.88 -9.52
N ARG A 151 9.52 9.28 -9.05
CA ARG A 151 10.66 9.64 -9.92
C ARG A 151 11.38 8.42 -10.49
N THR A 152 11.42 7.32 -9.75
CA THR A 152 12.21 6.13 -10.12
C THR A 152 11.35 4.96 -10.57
N TYR A 153 10.03 5.02 -10.39
CA TYR A 153 9.11 3.94 -10.73
C TYR A 153 9.11 3.68 -12.24
N ASP A 154 9.44 2.44 -12.61
CA ASP A 154 9.51 1.98 -13.98
C ASP A 154 8.37 0.98 -14.24
N GLY A 155 7.20 1.49 -14.60
CA GLY A 155 6.03 0.66 -14.93
C GLY A 155 6.22 -0.24 -16.16
N ARG A 156 7.34 -0.15 -16.87
CA ARG A 156 7.61 -0.95 -18.08
C ARG A 156 8.50 -2.15 -17.78
N PHE A 157 9.58 -1.93 -17.04
CA PHE A 157 10.62 -2.92 -16.79
C PHE A 157 10.67 -3.42 -15.35
N ALA A 158 10.04 -2.70 -14.41
CA ALA A 158 9.93 -3.08 -13.00
C ALA A 158 8.59 -2.64 -12.37
N PRO A 159 7.42 -2.90 -13.00
CA PRO A 159 6.13 -2.52 -12.44
C PRO A 159 5.82 -3.18 -11.10
N GLN A 160 6.46 -4.32 -10.81
CA GLN A 160 6.37 -5.04 -9.55
C GLN A 160 7.20 -4.43 -8.40
N GLU A 161 8.07 -3.46 -8.69
CA GLU A 161 8.94 -2.86 -7.70
C GLU A 161 8.28 -1.68 -6.98
N THR A 162 8.03 -1.88 -5.69
CA THR A 162 7.59 -0.83 -4.76
C THR A 162 8.74 -0.47 -3.82
N ILE A 163 9.80 0.14 -4.33
CA ILE A 163 11.00 0.48 -3.55
C ILE A 163 10.77 1.78 -2.78
N ILE A 164 10.02 1.70 -1.67
CA ILE A 164 9.98 2.76 -0.65
C ILE A 164 10.00 2.21 0.76
N THR A 165 10.54 3.01 1.68
CA THR A 165 10.31 2.83 3.10
C THR A 165 8.99 3.51 3.47
N MET A 166 8.01 2.71 3.90
CA MET A 166 6.75 3.19 4.47
C MET A 166 6.89 3.24 6.00
N ASP A 167 7.74 4.15 6.47
CA ASP A 167 8.11 4.23 7.89
C ASP A 167 6.95 4.71 8.79
N TYR A 168 5.97 5.38 8.20
CA TYR A 168 4.72 5.74 8.87
C TYR A 168 3.66 4.63 8.70
N PRO A 169 3.13 4.05 9.78
CA PRO A 169 2.12 2.98 9.69
C PRO A 169 0.71 3.54 9.46
N VAL A 170 -0.11 2.76 8.77
CA VAL A 170 -1.56 2.98 8.56
C VAL A 170 -2.39 2.01 9.41
N LEU A 171 -3.67 2.33 9.65
CA LEU A 171 -4.55 1.54 10.52
C LEU A 171 -5.01 0.22 9.88
N LEU A 172 -5.21 0.23 8.57
CA LEU A 172 -5.58 -0.96 7.81
C LEU A 172 -4.35 -1.55 7.12
N PRO A 173 -4.25 -2.88 7.08
CA PRO A 173 -3.09 -3.51 6.51
C PRO A 173 -3.04 -3.43 4.98
N LEU A 174 -1.81 -3.42 4.44
CA LEU A 174 -1.54 -3.39 3.00
C LEU A 174 -1.22 -4.78 2.40
N HIS A 175 -1.14 -5.82 3.23
CA HIS A 175 -0.53 -7.13 2.90
C HIS A 175 -1.29 -8.02 1.90
N GLN A 176 -2.37 -7.52 1.29
CA GLN A 176 -3.12 -8.19 0.22
C GLN A 176 -2.98 -7.49 -1.13
N LEU A 177 -2.26 -6.38 -1.17
CA LEU A 177 -2.00 -5.61 -2.37
C LEU A 177 -0.55 -5.82 -2.78
N THR A 178 -0.31 -5.76 -4.08
CA THR A 178 1.01 -5.87 -4.67
C THR A 178 1.24 -4.65 -5.57
N GLU A 179 2.51 -4.33 -5.85
CA GLU A 179 2.90 -3.32 -6.85
C GLU A 179 2.37 -1.88 -6.58
N ILE A 180 1.96 -1.17 -7.64
CA ILE A 180 1.43 0.20 -7.59
C ILE A 180 0.14 0.31 -6.77
N ASP A 181 -0.64 -0.76 -6.65
CA ASP A 181 -1.90 -0.77 -5.92
C ASP A 181 -1.66 -0.60 -4.40
N VAL A 182 -0.50 -1.04 -3.89
CA VAL A 182 -0.06 -0.78 -2.50
C VAL A 182 0.10 0.72 -2.27
N ILE A 183 0.77 1.40 -3.20
CA ILE A 183 1.05 2.84 -3.11
C ILE A 183 -0.25 3.65 -3.20
N GLU A 184 -1.12 3.28 -4.13
CA GLU A 184 -2.44 3.90 -4.27
C GLU A 184 -3.27 3.75 -2.99
N ARG A 185 -3.33 2.55 -2.42
CA ARG A 185 -4.06 2.31 -1.18
C ARG A 185 -3.46 3.06 -0.01
N TYR A 186 -2.13 3.08 0.10
CA TYR A 186 -1.42 3.80 1.14
C TYR A 186 -1.70 5.31 1.08
N ILE A 187 -1.66 5.91 -0.12
CA ILE A 187 -2.03 7.32 -0.32
C ILE A 187 -3.50 7.56 0.04
N SER A 188 -4.40 6.65 -0.32
CA SER A 188 -5.82 6.73 0.04
C SER A 188 -6.03 6.73 1.55
N TYR A 189 -5.33 5.88 2.30
CA TYR A 189 -5.37 5.89 3.76
C TYR A 189 -4.81 7.18 4.38
N ILE A 190 -3.69 7.68 3.86
CA ILE A 190 -3.16 8.99 4.28
C ILE A 190 -4.19 10.10 4.01
N GLN A 191 -4.88 10.07 2.88
CA GLN A 191 -5.91 11.04 2.56
C GLN A 191 -7.09 10.97 3.56
N LEU A 192 -7.53 9.78 3.97
CA LEU A 192 -8.55 9.62 5.02
C LEU A 192 -8.07 10.20 6.36
N GLU A 193 -6.81 9.99 6.72
CA GLU A 193 -6.23 10.59 7.93
C GLU A 193 -6.19 12.11 7.87
N GLN A 194 -5.85 12.69 6.72
CA GLN A 194 -5.87 14.13 6.52
C GLN A 194 -7.30 14.69 6.57
N VAL A 195 -8.29 13.98 6.03
CA VAL A 195 -9.72 14.33 6.17
C VAL A 195 -10.16 14.31 7.64
N PHE A 196 -9.73 13.31 8.40
CA PHE A 196 -10.07 13.18 9.82
C PHE A 196 -9.39 14.24 10.69
N LEU A 197 -8.05 14.31 10.64
CA LEU A 197 -7.27 15.23 11.47
C LEU A 197 -7.48 16.69 11.04
N GLY A 198 -7.68 16.94 9.73
CA GLY A 198 -7.91 18.26 9.16
C GLY A 198 -9.23 18.92 9.59
N ALA A 199 -10.16 18.16 10.17
CA ALA A 199 -11.36 18.71 10.80
C ALA A 199 -11.07 19.44 12.13
N PHE A 200 -9.84 19.36 12.64
CA PHE A 200 -9.41 19.96 13.90
C PHE A 200 -8.25 20.92 13.69
N GLU A 201 -8.14 21.91 14.57
CA GLU A 201 -6.99 22.81 14.58
C GLU A 201 -5.68 22.04 14.79
N GLU A 202 -4.68 22.32 13.95
CA GLU A 202 -3.37 21.67 14.00
C GLU A 202 -2.74 21.73 15.41
N GLU A 203 -2.85 22.88 16.08
CA GLU A 203 -2.31 23.09 17.43
C GLU A 203 -2.96 22.13 18.44
N LYS A 204 -4.27 21.88 18.32
CA LYS A 204 -4.98 20.95 19.19
C LYS A 204 -4.48 19.52 18.97
N VAL A 205 -4.33 19.10 17.71
CA VAL A 205 -3.80 17.77 17.38
C VAL A 205 -2.39 17.61 17.95
N CYS A 206 -1.49 18.55 17.70
CA CYS A 206 -0.11 18.53 18.20
C CYS A 206 -0.04 18.49 19.73
N ARG A 207 -0.94 19.22 20.41
CA ARG A 207 -1.03 19.24 21.87
C ARG A 207 -1.41 17.87 22.43
N VAL A 208 -2.43 17.22 21.87
CA VAL A 208 -2.84 15.86 22.27
C VAL A 208 -1.70 14.87 22.03
N LEU A 209 -1.04 14.92 20.87
CA LEU A 209 0.11 14.07 20.57
C LEU A 209 1.28 14.29 21.55
N GLY A 210 1.57 15.55 21.90
CA GLY A 210 2.61 15.89 22.88
C GLY A 210 2.28 15.50 24.32
N MET A 211 0.99 15.52 24.69
CA MET A 211 0.51 14.99 25.97
C MET A 211 0.62 13.46 26.04
N PHE A 212 0.35 12.78 24.92
CA PHE A 212 0.52 11.32 24.82
C PHE A 212 1.99 10.93 24.98
N GLN A 213 2.87 11.58 24.23
CA GLN A 213 4.31 11.35 24.32
C GLN A 213 5.10 12.62 23.97
N LYS A 214 5.94 13.08 24.90
CA LYS A 214 6.75 14.32 24.71
C LYS A 214 7.58 14.32 23.43
N ASN A 215 8.13 13.15 23.06
CA ASN A 215 8.97 12.96 21.86
C ASN A 215 8.20 12.37 20.68
N TYR A 216 6.88 12.59 20.56
CA TYR A 216 6.03 12.03 19.50
C TYR A 216 6.53 12.33 18.08
N ARG A 217 7.24 13.46 17.90
CA ARG A 217 7.75 13.91 16.60
C ARG A 217 8.65 12.88 15.91
N ARG A 218 9.30 11.98 16.68
CA ARG A 218 10.20 10.94 16.17
C ARG A 218 9.67 9.52 16.35
N GLN A 219 8.37 9.38 16.63
CA GLN A 219 7.76 8.08 16.86
C GLN A 219 7.19 7.49 15.58
N PHE A 220 7.18 6.17 15.51
CA PHE A 220 6.77 5.37 14.36
C PHE A 220 5.34 4.84 14.50
N TYR A 221 4.51 5.42 15.36
CA TYR A 221 3.09 5.03 15.47
C TYR A 221 2.22 5.95 14.62
N ASN A 222 1.02 5.46 14.31
CA ASN A 222 0.02 6.21 13.56
C ASN A 222 -0.55 7.36 14.43
N ILE A 223 -0.39 8.60 14.00
CA ILE A 223 -0.84 9.76 14.79
C ILE A 223 -2.36 9.94 14.77
N CYS A 224 -3.02 9.46 13.70
CA CYS A 224 -4.48 9.43 13.60
C CYS A 224 -5.09 8.52 14.69
N SER A 225 -4.50 7.35 14.96
CA SER A 225 -4.90 6.45 16.05
C SER A 225 -4.87 7.17 17.42
N VAL A 226 -3.77 7.84 17.76
CA VAL A 226 -3.65 8.52 19.06
C VAL A 226 -4.72 9.60 19.24
N PHE A 227 -4.96 10.40 18.20
CA PHE A 227 -5.98 11.44 18.28
C PHE A 227 -7.40 10.87 18.30
N LEU A 228 -7.68 9.81 17.54
CA LEU A 228 -8.93 9.09 17.59
C LEU A 228 -9.22 8.54 19.00
N ARG A 229 -8.23 7.88 19.61
CA ARG A 229 -8.35 7.34 20.98
C ARG A 229 -8.65 8.43 22.01
N HIS A 230 -8.04 9.60 21.89
CA HIS A 230 -8.39 10.78 22.70
C HIS A 230 -9.89 11.14 22.57
N LEU A 231 -10.39 11.28 21.33
CA LEU A 231 -11.80 11.59 21.11
C LEU A 231 -12.72 10.52 21.69
N LEU A 232 -12.44 9.25 21.41
CA LEU A 232 -13.23 8.12 21.90
C LEU A 232 -13.20 8.04 23.43
N GLY A 233 -12.05 8.28 24.06
CA GLY A 233 -11.93 8.39 25.52
C GLY A 233 -12.81 9.50 26.09
N THR A 234 -12.82 10.68 25.47
CA THR A 234 -13.71 11.78 25.91
C THR A 234 -15.20 11.48 25.70
N ILE A 235 -15.54 10.68 24.69
CA ILE A 235 -16.92 10.21 24.47
C ILE A 235 -17.31 9.19 25.53
N LEU A 236 -16.43 8.23 25.84
CA LEU A 236 -16.66 7.22 26.87
C LEU A 236 -16.99 7.85 28.22
N LEU A 237 -16.26 8.90 28.61
CA LEU A 237 -16.53 9.61 29.88
C LEU A 237 -17.96 10.17 30.02
N ARG A 238 -18.69 10.35 28.90
CA ARG A 238 -20.10 10.80 28.94
C ARG A 238 -21.07 9.71 29.40
N PHE A 239 -20.65 8.44 29.36
CA PHE A 239 -21.43 7.33 29.88
C PHE A 239 -21.21 7.10 31.39
N GLY A 240 -20.17 7.73 31.97
CA GLY A 240 -19.90 7.67 33.41
C GLY A 240 -20.82 8.56 34.23
N LYS A 241 -21.11 8.15 35.47
CA LYS A 241 -21.81 9.00 36.46
C LYS A 241 -20.79 9.95 37.09
N CYS A 242 -20.56 11.10 36.47
CA CYS A 242 -19.54 12.04 36.93
C CYS A 242 -19.97 12.77 38.21
N GLY A 243 -19.28 12.53 39.34
CA GLY A 243 -19.21 13.51 40.43
C GLY A 243 -18.32 14.68 39.99
N LYS A 244 -18.66 15.94 40.32
CA LYS A 244 -17.95 17.15 39.86
C LYS A 244 -16.44 17.22 40.21
N THR A 245 -15.90 16.26 40.96
CA THR A 245 -14.54 16.22 41.51
C THR A 245 -13.78 14.92 41.21
N GLU A 246 -14.33 13.99 40.43
CA GLU A 246 -13.68 12.71 40.15
C GLU A 246 -12.61 12.82 39.07
N ASP A 247 -11.46 12.18 39.29
CA ASP A 247 -10.38 12.05 38.33
C ASP A 247 -10.86 11.31 37.07
N ARG A 248 -10.54 11.84 35.88
CA ARG A 248 -11.06 11.32 34.60
C ARG A 248 -10.62 9.88 34.34
N TYR A 249 -9.42 9.50 34.77
CA TYR A 249 -8.93 8.12 34.60
C TYR A 249 -9.63 7.14 35.53
N THR A 250 -10.05 7.60 36.71
CA THR A 250 -10.87 6.82 37.64
C THR A 250 -12.24 6.52 37.03
N VAL A 251 -12.91 7.55 36.49
CA VAL A 251 -14.21 7.37 35.81
C VAL A 251 -14.07 6.45 34.59
N LEU A 252 -13.03 6.62 33.77
CA LEU A 252 -12.80 5.74 32.63
C LEU A 252 -12.59 4.29 33.05
N ARG A 253 -11.87 4.05 34.16
CA ARG A 253 -11.63 2.70 34.68
C ARG A 253 -12.94 2.00 35.05
N GLU A 254 -13.81 2.67 35.78
CA GLU A 254 -15.11 2.12 36.18
C GLU A 254 -15.97 1.74 34.97
N ILE A 255 -15.97 2.61 33.94
CA ILE A 255 -16.67 2.34 32.69
C ILE A 255 -16.08 1.10 32.03
N VAL A 256 -14.76 1.06 31.81
CA VAL A 256 -14.09 -0.05 31.11
C VAL A 256 -14.27 -1.38 31.84
N GLN A 257 -14.22 -1.39 33.17
CA GLN A 257 -14.44 -2.60 33.99
C GLN A 257 -15.89 -3.13 33.93
N GLY A 258 -16.84 -2.30 33.50
CA GLY A 258 -18.25 -2.68 33.34
C GLY A 258 -18.56 -3.45 32.05
N TYR A 259 -17.59 -3.61 31.14
CA TYR A 259 -17.81 -4.21 29.82
C TYR A 259 -16.70 -5.21 29.46
N SER A 260 -17.07 -6.24 28.70
CA SER A 260 -16.10 -7.10 28.02
C SER A 260 -15.38 -6.36 26.89
N LYS A 261 -14.26 -6.92 26.41
CA LYS A 261 -13.52 -6.40 25.25
C LYS A 261 -14.44 -6.27 24.03
N GLU A 262 -15.24 -7.29 23.73
CA GLU A 262 -16.13 -7.33 22.57
C GLU A 262 -17.25 -6.28 22.67
N GLU A 263 -17.82 -6.07 23.87
CA GLU A 263 -18.81 -5.02 24.11
C GLU A 263 -18.18 -3.63 23.96
N LEU A 264 -16.99 -3.40 24.52
CA LEU A 264 -16.26 -2.14 24.36
C LEU A 264 -15.95 -1.85 22.89
N LYS A 265 -15.50 -2.84 22.12
CA LYS A 265 -15.31 -2.70 20.68
C LYS A 265 -16.60 -2.28 19.98
N GLY A 266 -17.72 -2.90 20.33
CA GLY A 266 -19.04 -2.53 19.81
C GLY A 266 -19.41 -1.08 20.11
N ILE A 267 -19.21 -0.63 21.35
CA ILE A 267 -19.44 0.76 21.78
C ILE A 267 -18.52 1.73 21.04
N LEU A 268 -17.23 1.40 20.92
CA LEU A 268 -16.25 2.22 20.20
C LEU A 268 -16.60 2.33 18.71
N ASN A 269 -17.02 1.24 18.06
CA ASN A 269 -17.49 1.27 16.67
C ASN A 269 -18.70 2.17 16.49
N GLN A 270 -19.68 2.10 17.38
CA GLN A 270 -20.85 2.99 17.37
C GLN A 270 -20.46 4.45 17.61
N ALA A 271 -19.48 4.71 18.48
CA ALA A 271 -18.95 6.04 18.73
C ALA A 271 -18.23 6.60 17.48
N VAL A 272 -17.46 5.77 16.76
CA VAL A 272 -16.86 6.14 15.47
C VAL A 272 -17.96 6.47 14.46
N ASP A 273 -18.98 5.63 14.31
CA ASP A 273 -20.10 5.90 13.39
C ASP A 273 -20.82 7.20 13.71
N ALA A 274 -21.13 7.44 14.98
CA ALA A 274 -21.78 8.67 15.42
C ALA A 274 -20.90 9.90 15.16
N LEU A 275 -19.58 9.79 15.36
CA LEU A 275 -18.63 10.85 15.06
C LEU A 275 -18.57 11.13 13.55
N VAL A 276 -18.48 10.07 12.73
CA VAL A 276 -18.39 10.16 11.27
C VAL A 276 -19.67 10.74 10.65
N CYS A 277 -20.84 10.26 11.09
CA CYS A 277 -22.13 10.81 10.69
C CYS A 277 -22.27 12.30 11.01
N LYS A 278 -21.73 12.75 12.15
CA LYS A 278 -21.87 14.13 12.60
C LYS A 278 -20.97 15.11 11.84
N MET A 279 -19.74 14.71 11.52
CA MET A 279 -18.68 15.62 11.07
C MET A 279 -18.31 15.43 9.59
N TRP A 280 -18.56 14.26 9.01
CA TRP A 280 -18.22 13.91 7.62
C TRP A 280 -19.38 13.23 6.89
N GLU A 281 -20.62 13.61 7.22
CA GLU A 281 -21.85 13.19 6.53
C GLU A 281 -22.02 11.67 6.37
N GLY A 282 -21.40 10.88 7.24
CA GLY A 282 -21.49 9.41 7.18
C GLY A 282 -20.60 8.78 6.11
N GLN A 283 -19.48 9.40 5.73
CA GLN A 283 -18.51 8.82 4.79
C GLN A 283 -18.05 7.43 5.25
N GLN A 284 -18.52 6.40 4.55
CA GLN A 284 -18.36 5.01 4.95
C GLN A 284 -16.89 4.57 5.00
N GLU A 285 -16.10 4.93 3.98
CA GLU A 285 -14.68 4.55 3.91
C GLU A 285 -13.86 5.11 5.08
N LEU A 286 -14.17 6.34 5.52
CA LEU A 286 -13.55 6.94 6.69
C LEU A 286 -13.93 6.18 7.97
N ALA A 287 -15.21 5.84 8.13
CA ALA A 287 -15.67 5.07 9.29
C ALA A 287 -14.99 3.70 9.36
N GLU A 288 -14.90 2.99 8.22
CA GLU A 288 -14.23 1.68 8.14
C GLU A 288 -12.74 1.79 8.49
N TYR A 289 -12.06 2.82 7.99
CA TYR A 289 -10.65 3.06 8.30
C TYR A 289 -10.42 3.34 9.80
N LEU A 290 -11.20 4.24 10.41
CA LEU A 290 -11.07 4.59 11.83
C LEU A 290 -11.44 3.41 12.74
N LYS A 291 -12.43 2.59 12.35
CA LYS A 291 -12.83 1.39 13.10
C LYS A 291 -11.74 0.32 13.16
N ALA A 292 -10.76 0.35 12.26
CA ALA A 292 -9.64 -0.59 12.31
C ALA A 292 -8.86 -0.50 13.64
N ASP A 293 -8.82 0.68 14.28
CA ASP A 293 -8.13 0.88 15.56
C ASP A 293 -8.91 0.30 16.77
N THR A 294 -10.22 0.08 16.65
CA THR A 294 -11.07 -0.23 17.83
C THR A 294 -10.81 -1.63 18.40
N GLU A 295 -10.36 -2.58 17.58
CA GLU A 295 -9.96 -3.92 18.03
C GLU A 295 -8.77 -3.84 18.98
N GLU A 296 -7.69 -3.15 18.57
CA GLU A 296 -6.51 -3.00 19.41
C GLU A 296 -6.79 -2.08 20.60
N TYR A 297 -7.53 -0.99 20.39
CA TYR A 297 -7.82 -0.02 21.44
C TYR A 297 -8.69 -0.61 22.55
N SER A 298 -9.74 -1.38 22.21
CA SER A 298 -10.56 -2.08 23.22
C SER A 298 -9.72 -3.03 24.06
N ALA A 299 -8.84 -3.81 23.43
CA ALA A 299 -7.92 -4.70 24.14
C ALA A 299 -6.93 -3.92 25.04
N ALA A 300 -6.42 -2.79 24.55
CA ALA A 300 -5.51 -1.93 25.31
C ALA A 300 -6.21 -1.28 26.51
N LEU A 301 -7.45 -0.82 26.37
CA LEU A 301 -8.24 -0.25 27.45
C LEU A 301 -8.49 -1.25 28.58
N VAL A 302 -8.94 -2.46 28.24
CA VAL A 302 -9.19 -3.53 29.25
C VAL A 302 -7.92 -3.81 30.03
N ARG A 303 -6.81 -4.10 29.33
CA ARG A 303 -5.53 -4.37 29.98
C ARG A 303 -5.03 -3.19 30.82
N ALA A 304 -5.23 -1.97 30.34
CA ALA A 304 -4.77 -0.78 31.05
C ALA A 304 -5.64 -0.44 32.28
N ALA A 305 -6.93 -0.77 32.26
CA ALA A 305 -7.80 -0.64 33.41
C ALA A 305 -7.46 -1.68 34.51
N GLU A 306 -7.06 -2.90 34.12
CA GLU A 306 -6.62 -3.96 35.04
C GLU A 306 -5.29 -3.64 35.73
N ASN A 307 -4.37 -2.96 35.02
CA ASN A 307 -3.01 -2.70 35.49
C ASN A 307 -2.75 -1.25 35.92
N ASP A 308 -3.80 -0.43 36.06
CA ASP A 308 -3.71 0.98 36.45
C ASP A 308 -2.76 1.82 35.56
N CYS A 309 -2.86 1.63 34.24
CA CYS A 309 -2.00 2.31 33.26
C CYS A 309 -2.76 2.97 32.11
N LEU A 310 -4.03 3.35 32.33
CA LEU A 310 -4.85 4.07 31.35
C LEU A 310 -4.17 5.32 30.74
N PRO A 311 -3.39 6.14 31.48
CA PRO A 311 -2.67 7.27 30.88
C PRO A 311 -1.65 6.88 29.80
N ALA A 312 -1.19 5.62 29.75
CA ALA A 312 -0.29 5.13 28.71
C ALA A 312 -1.02 4.79 27.41
N VAL A 313 -2.35 4.66 27.44
CA VAL A 313 -3.17 4.23 26.30
C VAL A 313 -4.04 5.37 25.74
N VAL A 314 -4.46 6.31 26.60
CA VAL A 314 -5.33 7.42 26.20
C VAL A 314 -5.00 8.72 26.93
N VAL A 315 -5.02 9.82 26.17
CA VAL A 315 -4.98 11.17 26.71
C VAL A 315 -6.41 11.64 26.97
N LEU A 316 -6.70 12.07 28.20
CA LEU A 316 -8.01 12.59 28.57
C LEU A 316 -7.98 14.10 28.79
#